data_AF-W9RX95-F1
#
_entry.id   AF-W9RX95-F1
#
_cell.length_a   1.000
_cell.length_b   1.000
_cell.length_c   1.000
_cell.angle_alpha   90.00
_cell.angle_beta   90.00
_cell.angle_gamma   90.00
#
_symmetry.space_group_name_H-M   'P 1'
#
loop_
_entity.id
_entity.type
_entity.pdbx_description
1 polymer ?
#
loop_
_entity_poly.entity_id
_entity_poly.type
_entity_poly.pdbx_seq_one_letter_code
_entity_poly.pdbx_strand_id
1 'polypeptide(L)'
;MAASASMSFTLIKPNSSSSSSASPKCRVLTLRCASQSQLAASGLAERPWKVSDARLVLEDGSVWKAKSFGASGTQLGEVVFNTSLTGYQEILTDPSYAGQFVLMTNPHIGNTGVNFDDVDTRAITRRLREDGSLIGVLSTEESKTDEELLEMSRSWDIVGIDLISGVSCKAPYEWVDKTNSEWDFNSTGGETFRIVAYDFGIKHNILRRLASYGCKITVVPSTWPASETLKMKPDGVLFSNGPGDPSAVPYAVETVKEILGKVPVFGICMGHQLLGQALGGKTFKMKFGHHGGNHPVCNLRTGHVEISAQNHNYAVDPASLPEGVEVTHVNLNDGSCAGLAYPAKNIMSLQYHPEASPGPHDSDYGK
;
A
#
# COMPACT_ATOMS: atom_id res chain seq x y z
N MET A 1 -1.38 -15.31 2.84
CA MET A 1 -2.81 -15.59 2.64
C MET A 1 -3.58 -14.46 3.30
N ALA A 2 -4.15 -13.54 2.52
CA ALA A 2 -4.92 -12.42 3.07
C ALA A 2 -6.37 -12.86 3.36
N ALA A 3 -6.90 -12.47 4.52
CA ALA A 3 -8.28 -12.69 4.90
C ALA A 3 -9.03 -11.36 4.88
N SER A 4 -10.18 -11.29 4.19
CA SER A 4 -11.11 -10.15 4.25
C SER A 4 -12.37 -10.53 5.04
N ALA A 5 -13.01 -9.53 5.67
CA ALA A 5 -14.01 -9.71 6.72
C ALA A 5 -14.96 -8.48 6.81
N SER A 6 -16.28 -8.69 6.97
CA SER A 6 -17.33 -7.64 7.12
C SER A 6 -18.76 -8.19 7.48
N MET A 7 -19.80 -7.37 7.90
CA MET A 7 -21.30 -7.60 7.92
C MET A 7 -22.28 -6.37 7.82
N SER A 8 -23.60 -6.57 7.62
CA SER A 8 -24.62 -5.50 7.37
C SER A 8 -25.86 -5.51 8.32
N PHE A 9 -26.52 -4.35 8.57
CA PHE A 9 -27.71 -4.22 9.46
C PHE A 9 -28.70 -3.07 9.13
N THR A 10 -29.93 -3.17 9.66
CA THR A 10 -31.10 -2.29 9.41
C THR A 10 -31.35 -1.27 10.54
N LEU A 11 -31.76 -0.05 10.20
CA LEU A 11 -32.11 1.01 11.17
C LEU A 11 -33.64 1.15 11.35
N ILE A 12 -34.12 1.15 12.60
CA ILE A 12 -35.52 1.46 12.96
C ILE A 12 -35.58 2.89 13.53
N LYS A 13 -36.54 3.70 13.10
CA LYS A 13 -36.84 5.03 13.66
C LYS A 13 -38.32 5.17 14.07
N PRO A 14 -38.64 5.90 15.15
CA PRO A 14 -40.02 6.11 15.62
C PRO A 14 -40.73 7.30 14.93
N ASN A 15 -42.07 7.30 15.01
CA ASN A 15 -42.97 8.29 14.39
C ASN A 15 -43.19 9.58 15.21
N SER A 16 -43.41 10.71 14.52
CA SER A 16 -44.23 11.85 14.99
C SER A 16 -44.70 12.72 13.79
N SER A 17 -45.71 13.59 13.99
CA SER A 17 -46.65 13.98 12.91
C SER A 17 -46.99 15.49 12.79
N SER A 18 -47.32 15.92 11.54
CA SER A 18 -48.16 17.10 11.15
C SER A 18 -47.57 18.53 11.37
N SER A 19 -47.91 19.62 10.64
CA SER A 19 -48.93 19.89 9.58
C SER A 19 -48.64 21.12 8.66
N SER A 20 -48.98 21.01 7.35
CA SER A 20 -49.56 22.02 6.40
C SER A 20 -49.01 23.46 6.17
N SER A 21 -48.70 23.80 4.91
CA SER A 21 -49.44 24.80 4.07
C SER A 21 -48.91 24.81 2.60
N ALA A 22 -49.51 25.60 1.69
CA ALA A 22 -49.65 25.28 0.25
C ALA A 22 -48.62 25.88 -0.77
N SER A 23 -48.74 25.44 -2.03
CA SER A 23 -47.71 25.40 -3.09
C SER A 23 -47.65 26.62 -4.05
N PRO A 24 -46.60 26.65 -4.90
CA PRO A 24 -46.86 26.61 -6.36
C PRO A 24 -46.13 25.46 -7.09
N LYS A 25 -46.53 25.23 -8.36
CA LYS A 25 -46.30 23.98 -9.11
C LYS A 25 -44.88 23.85 -9.68
N CYS A 26 -44.08 22.91 -9.15
CA CYS A 26 -42.92 22.35 -9.84
C CYS A 26 -43.28 21.01 -10.49
N ARG A 27 -42.87 20.77 -11.75
CA ARG A 27 -43.02 19.46 -12.42
C ARG A 27 -41.96 18.49 -11.90
N VAL A 28 -42.26 17.83 -10.78
CA VAL A 28 -41.46 16.71 -10.28
C VAL A 28 -41.79 15.45 -11.08
N LEU A 29 -40.77 14.81 -11.66
CA LEU A 29 -40.91 13.53 -12.34
C LEU A 29 -40.97 12.41 -11.29
N THR A 30 -42.17 12.03 -10.86
CA THR A 30 -42.33 10.98 -9.84
C THR A 30 -42.04 9.59 -10.41
N LEU A 31 -40.81 9.11 -10.24
CA LEU A 31 -40.50 7.68 -10.33
C LEU A 31 -41.29 6.97 -9.22
N ARG A 32 -42.38 6.30 -9.61
CA ARG A 32 -43.16 5.45 -8.70
C ARG A 32 -42.36 4.18 -8.41
N CYS A 33 -41.62 4.15 -7.31
CA CYS A 33 -41.28 2.87 -6.69
C CYS A 33 -42.58 2.15 -6.35
N ALA A 34 -42.83 1.02 -7.02
CA ALA A 34 -43.92 0.14 -6.65
C ALA A 34 -43.62 -0.47 -5.28
N SER A 35 -44.36 -0.07 -4.25
CA SER A 35 -44.37 -0.76 -2.97
C SER A 35 -45.06 -2.11 -3.15
N GLN A 36 -44.30 -3.13 -3.60
CA GLN A 36 -44.74 -4.52 -3.54
C GLN A 36 -44.75 -4.98 -2.08
N SER A 37 -45.82 -4.61 -1.36
CA SER A 37 -46.31 -5.45 -0.29
C SER A 37 -46.75 -6.79 -0.90
N GLN A 38 -46.30 -7.90 -0.30
CA GLN A 38 -46.71 -9.28 -0.62
C GLN A 38 -46.23 -9.84 -1.97
N LEU A 39 -44.92 -10.08 -2.07
CA LEU A 39 -44.39 -11.30 -2.70
C LEU A 39 -43.43 -11.97 -1.71
N ALA A 40 -43.68 -13.24 -1.39
CA ALA A 40 -42.81 -14.02 -0.52
C ALA A 40 -41.54 -14.40 -1.30
N ALA A 41 -40.48 -13.59 -1.15
CA ALA A 41 -39.18 -13.85 -1.76
C ALA A 41 -38.41 -14.93 -0.98
N SER A 42 -38.83 -16.19 -1.14
CA SER A 42 -37.96 -17.34 -0.88
C SER A 42 -36.82 -17.34 -1.92
N GLY A 43 -35.77 -16.56 -1.66
CA GLY A 43 -34.75 -16.27 -2.66
C GLY A 43 -33.68 -15.26 -2.26
N LEU A 44 -33.37 -15.12 -0.96
CA LEU A 44 -32.02 -14.68 -0.60
C LEU A 44 -31.08 -15.81 -1.00
N ALA A 45 -30.22 -15.57 -1.99
CA ALA A 45 -29.18 -16.53 -2.34
C ALA A 45 -28.35 -16.85 -1.09
N GLU A 46 -28.16 -18.14 -0.78
CA GLU A 46 -27.25 -18.54 0.28
C GLU A 46 -25.87 -17.95 -0.02
N ARG A 47 -25.26 -17.31 0.99
CA ARG A 47 -23.96 -16.68 0.86
C ARG A 47 -22.92 -17.77 0.54
N PRO A 48 -22.17 -17.69 -0.59
CA PRO A 48 -21.18 -18.71 -0.95
C PRO A 48 -20.05 -19.02 0.07
N TRP A 49 -19.91 -18.24 1.14
CA TRP A 49 -18.94 -18.45 2.22
C TRP A 49 -19.64 -18.48 3.58
N LYS A 50 -19.01 -19.18 4.53
CA LYS A 50 -19.40 -19.13 5.94
C LYS A 50 -18.95 -17.80 6.54
N VAL A 51 -19.75 -17.26 7.45
CA VAL A 51 -19.37 -16.07 8.23
C VAL A 51 -19.31 -16.45 9.71
N SER A 52 -18.27 -16.00 10.41
CA SER A 52 -18.10 -16.14 11.86
C SER A 52 -18.06 -14.79 12.55
N ASP A 53 -18.19 -14.78 13.87
CA ASP A 53 -17.99 -13.56 14.66
C ASP A 53 -16.48 -13.24 14.77
N ALA A 54 -16.17 -11.94 14.73
CA ALA A 54 -14.80 -11.45 14.76
C ALA A 54 -14.68 -10.17 15.57
N ARG A 55 -13.47 -9.87 16.02
CA ARG A 55 -13.13 -8.63 16.73
C ARG A 55 -11.84 -8.04 16.20
N LEU A 56 -11.82 -6.72 16.06
CA LEU A 56 -10.60 -5.92 15.95
C LEU A 56 -10.39 -5.21 17.28
N VAL A 57 -9.26 -5.48 17.93
CA VAL A 57 -8.83 -4.83 19.18
C VAL A 57 -7.57 -4.03 18.88
N LEU A 58 -7.50 -2.77 19.30
CA LEU A 58 -6.32 -1.91 19.16
C LEU A 58 -5.61 -1.73 20.51
N GLU A 59 -4.31 -1.43 20.49
CA GLU A 59 -3.44 -1.22 21.67
C GLU A 59 -4.01 -0.22 22.71
N ASP A 60 -4.79 0.75 22.24
CA ASP A 60 -5.46 1.80 23.03
C ASP A 60 -6.67 1.30 23.84
N GLY A 61 -7.04 0.01 23.69
CA GLY A 61 -8.18 -0.63 24.35
C GLY A 61 -9.51 -0.54 23.59
N SER A 62 -9.53 0.01 22.38
CA SER A 62 -10.73 0.14 21.57
C SER A 62 -11.07 -1.18 20.86
N VAL A 63 -12.35 -1.58 20.94
CA VAL A 63 -12.84 -2.85 20.41
C VAL A 63 -13.96 -2.62 19.41
N TRP A 64 -13.79 -3.13 18.19
CA TRP A 64 -14.83 -3.18 17.17
C TRP A 64 -15.27 -4.63 16.94
N LYS A 65 -16.57 -4.89 17.14
CA LYS A 65 -17.19 -6.15 16.75
C LYS A 65 -17.42 -6.15 15.25
N ALA A 66 -16.96 -7.22 14.62
CA ALA A 66 -16.99 -7.44 13.18
C ALA A 66 -17.46 -8.89 12.91
N LYS A 67 -17.44 -9.27 11.64
CA LYS A 67 -17.79 -10.62 11.19
C LYS A 67 -16.78 -11.03 10.13
N SER A 68 -16.24 -12.24 10.22
CA SER A 68 -15.20 -12.72 9.30
C SER A 68 -15.77 -13.61 8.22
N PHE A 69 -15.42 -13.33 6.96
CA PHE A 69 -15.65 -14.23 5.83
C PHE A 69 -14.37 -14.90 5.31
N GLY A 70 -13.23 -14.59 5.94
CA GLY A 70 -11.92 -15.12 5.57
C GLY A 70 -11.52 -16.35 6.37
N ALA A 71 -10.20 -16.56 6.51
CA ALA A 71 -9.67 -17.63 7.34
C ALA A 71 -9.99 -17.40 8.83
N SER A 72 -10.25 -18.48 9.56
CA SER A 72 -10.39 -18.46 11.02
C SER A 72 -9.02 -18.44 11.73
N GLY A 73 -8.96 -17.75 12.87
CA GLY A 73 -7.79 -17.70 13.75
C GLY A 73 -7.58 -16.33 14.37
N THR A 74 -6.46 -16.16 15.05
CA THR A 74 -5.96 -14.88 15.57
C THR A 74 -4.72 -14.45 14.80
N GLN A 75 -4.65 -13.19 14.40
CA GLN A 75 -3.47 -12.57 13.79
C GLN A 75 -3.17 -11.23 14.47
N LEU A 76 -1.90 -10.81 14.38
CA LEU A 76 -1.39 -9.50 14.83
C LEU A 76 -0.88 -8.72 13.62
N GLY A 77 -1.01 -7.40 13.66
CA GLY A 77 -0.42 -6.53 12.65
C GLY A 77 -0.64 -5.04 12.94
N GLU A 78 0.18 -4.20 12.33
CA GLU A 78 -0.02 -2.74 12.35
C GLU A 78 -1.24 -2.38 11.50
N VAL A 79 -2.20 -1.64 12.07
CA VAL A 79 -3.41 -1.23 11.36
C VAL A 79 -3.15 0.06 10.59
N VAL A 80 -3.30 -0.03 9.26
CA VAL A 80 -3.18 1.10 8.33
C VAL A 80 -4.50 1.29 7.59
N PHE A 81 -4.81 2.51 7.15
CA PHE A 81 -5.97 2.77 6.30
C PHE A 81 -5.54 3.14 4.88
N ASN A 82 -6.21 2.62 3.85
CA ASN A 82 -5.91 2.97 2.46
C ASN A 82 -7.09 3.73 1.81
N THR A 83 -6.81 4.89 1.22
CA THR A 83 -7.83 5.81 0.65
C THR A 83 -8.32 5.44 -0.76
N SER A 84 -7.74 4.39 -1.38
CA SER A 84 -8.05 3.99 -2.75
C SER A 84 -9.49 3.49 -2.87
N LEU A 85 -10.19 3.96 -3.90
CA LEU A 85 -11.59 3.59 -4.14
C LEU A 85 -11.72 2.28 -4.95
N THR A 86 -10.67 1.87 -5.65
CA THR A 86 -10.60 0.68 -6.50
C THR A 86 -9.25 -0.03 -6.30
N GLY A 87 -9.09 -1.22 -6.88
CA GLY A 87 -7.82 -1.94 -6.86
C GLY A 87 -7.49 -2.67 -5.55
N TYR A 88 -8.52 -3.10 -4.81
CA TYR A 88 -8.34 -3.80 -3.54
C TYR A 88 -7.61 -5.14 -3.68
N GLN A 89 -7.69 -5.81 -4.83
CA GLN A 89 -6.95 -7.06 -5.06
C GLN A 89 -5.45 -6.79 -5.16
N GLU A 90 -5.06 -5.76 -5.90
CA GLU A 90 -3.69 -5.31 -6.05
C GLU A 90 -3.10 -4.89 -4.69
N ILE A 91 -3.85 -4.11 -3.90
CA ILE A 91 -3.50 -3.77 -2.50
C ILE A 91 -3.33 -5.02 -1.63
N LEU A 92 -4.25 -5.99 -1.68
CA LEU A 92 -4.17 -7.23 -0.90
C LEU A 92 -3.04 -8.18 -1.33
N THR A 93 -2.41 -7.92 -2.49
CA THR A 93 -1.28 -8.70 -3.02
C THR A 93 0.04 -7.92 -3.04
N ASP A 94 0.05 -6.65 -2.63
CA ASP A 94 1.26 -5.85 -2.51
C ASP A 94 2.08 -6.31 -1.28
N PRO A 95 3.32 -6.81 -1.47
CA PRO A 95 4.14 -7.30 -0.37
C PRO A 95 4.45 -6.26 0.71
N SER A 96 4.35 -4.96 0.39
CA SER A 96 4.58 -3.88 1.35
C SER A 96 3.61 -3.91 2.55
N TYR A 97 2.44 -4.55 2.45
CA TYR A 97 1.50 -4.74 3.57
C TYR A 97 1.76 -6.00 4.42
N ALA A 98 2.89 -6.69 4.25
CA ALA A 98 3.23 -7.80 5.13
C ALA A 98 3.29 -7.33 6.59
N GLY A 99 2.68 -8.07 7.52
CA GLY A 99 2.59 -7.69 8.93
C GLY A 99 1.60 -6.55 9.23
N GLN A 100 0.74 -6.16 8.27
CA GLN A 100 -0.23 -5.07 8.45
C GLN A 100 -1.68 -5.52 8.21
N PHE A 101 -2.62 -4.81 8.83
CA PHE A 101 -4.05 -4.91 8.55
C PHE A 101 -4.51 -3.69 7.76
N VAL A 102 -4.96 -3.93 6.52
CA VAL A 102 -5.36 -2.88 5.58
C VAL A 102 -6.85 -2.57 5.69
N LEU A 103 -7.14 -1.40 6.25
CA LEU A 103 -8.49 -0.86 6.36
C LEU A 103 -8.83 0.00 5.13
N MET A 104 -9.67 -0.49 4.24
CA MET A 104 -10.09 0.31 3.06
C MET A 104 -11.08 1.40 3.46
N THR A 105 -10.87 2.65 3.04
CA THR A 105 -11.83 3.74 3.34
C THR A 105 -13.06 3.73 2.43
N ASN A 106 -12.99 3.09 1.26
CA ASN A 106 -14.18 2.84 0.44
C ASN A 106 -15.05 1.79 1.17
N PRO A 107 -16.32 2.09 1.52
CA PRO A 107 -17.17 1.12 2.21
C PRO A 107 -17.46 -0.13 1.36
N HIS A 108 -17.58 0.00 0.04
CA HIS A 108 -17.94 -1.11 -0.83
C HIS A 108 -16.70 -1.76 -1.46
N ILE A 109 -16.11 -2.70 -0.75
CA ILE A 109 -15.03 -3.59 -1.23
C ILE A 109 -15.63 -4.88 -1.76
N GLY A 110 -15.01 -5.49 -2.79
CA GLY A 110 -15.54 -6.69 -3.43
C GLY A 110 -16.58 -6.43 -4.53
N ASN A 111 -16.79 -5.16 -4.94
CA ASN A 111 -17.74 -4.79 -6.02
C ASN A 111 -17.50 -5.51 -7.35
N THR A 112 -16.25 -5.91 -7.65
CA THR A 112 -15.88 -6.70 -8.82
C THR A 112 -15.53 -8.15 -8.46
N GLY A 113 -16.01 -8.64 -7.31
CA GLY A 113 -15.64 -9.92 -6.66
C GLY A 113 -14.45 -9.77 -5.71
N VAL A 114 -14.32 -10.46 -4.58
CA VAL A 114 -15.05 -11.64 -4.12
C VAL A 114 -15.80 -11.37 -2.81
N ASN A 115 -16.94 -10.70 -2.96
CA ASN A 115 -18.13 -10.73 -2.08
C ASN A 115 -18.12 -10.04 -0.71
N PHE A 116 -19.32 -9.96 -0.15
CA PHE A 116 -19.83 -8.74 0.50
C PHE A 116 -20.30 -8.88 1.92
N ASP A 117 -20.17 -7.72 2.58
CA ASP A 117 -20.75 -7.29 3.85
C ASP A 117 -19.99 -5.98 4.32
N ASP A 118 -20.22 -5.34 5.49
CA ASP A 118 -19.61 -4.04 5.98
C ASP A 118 -18.83 -4.03 7.37
N VAL A 119 -17.89 -3.11 7.63
CA VAL A 119 -17.45 -2.67 9.00
C VAL A 119 -17.35 -1.14 8.94
N ASP A 120 -17.54 -0.39 10.03
CA ASP A 120 -17.34 1.07 10.02
C ASP A 120 -15.85 1.44 9.90
N THR A 121 -15.34 1.36 8.68
CA THR A 121 -13.97 1.76 8.35
C THR A 121 -13.76 3.26 8.48
N ARG A 122 -14.83 4.08 8.45
CA ARG A 122 -14.70 5.53 8.66
C ARG A 122 -14.36 5.87 10.11
N ALA A 123 -14.93 5.15 11.08
CA ALA A 123 -14.59 5.30 12.50
C ALA A 123 -13.12 4.94 12.77
N ILE A 124 -12.65 3.80 12.26
CA ILE A 124 -11.27 3.35 12.46
C ILE A 124 -10.28 4.27 11.70
N THR A 125 -10.59 4.67 10.46
CA THR A 125 -9.79 5.66 9.69
C THR A 125 -9.62 6.98 10.45
N ARG A 126 -10.70 7.47 11.07
CA ARG A 126 -10.62 8.68 11.91
C ARG A 126 -9.70 8.47 13.10
N ARG A 127 -9.79 7.32 13.78
CA ARG A 127 -8.94 7.00 14.93
C ARG A 127 -7.46 6.97 14.54
N LEU A 128 -7.11 6.27 13.47
CA LEU A 128 -5.73 6.17 12.98
C LEU A 128 -5.17 7.53 12.50
N ARG A 129 -6.02 8.43 11.99
CA ARG A 129 -5.62 9.81 11.68
C ARG A 129 -5.40 10.66 12.94
N GLU A 130 -6.27 10.51 13.94
CA GLU A 130 -6.26 11.28 15.19
C GLU A 130 -5.11 10.85 16.11
N ASP A 131 -4.80 9.54 16.20
CA ASP A 131 -3.80 9.00 17.12
C ASP A 131 -2.51 8.50 16.42
N GLY A 132 -2.63 7.89 15.24
CA GLY A 132 -1.51 7.33 14.45
C GLY A 132 -1.77 5.89 14.02
N SER A 133 -0.78 5.25 13.37
CA SER A 133 -0.79 3.79 13.15
C SER A 133 -0.73 3.07 14.50
N LEU A 134 -1.65 2.13 14.73
CA LEU A 134 -1.79 1.38 15.99
C LEU A 134 -1.59 -0.11 15.73
N ILE A 135 -1.06 -0.86 16.69
CA ILE A 135 -1.04 -2.32 16.63
C ILE A 135 -2.43 -2.87 16.92
N GLY A 136 -2.89 -3.77 16.07
CA GLY A 136 -4.19 -4.41 16.16
C GLY A 136 -4.10 -5.93 16.24
N VAL A 137 -5.12 -6.54 16.84
CA VAL A 137 -5.37 -7.99 16.79
C VAL A 137 -6.68 -8.24 16.08
N LEU A 138 -6.66 -9.10 15.06
CA LEU A 138 -7.87 -9.63 14.42
C LEU A 138 -8.06 -11.07 14.89
N SER A 139 -9.19 -11.36 15.54
CA SER A 139 -9.50 -12.70 16.03
C SER A 139 -10.91 -13.16 15.65
N THR A 140 -11.01 -14.41 15.21
CA THR A 140 -12.27 -15.17 15.08
C THR A 140 -12.42 -16.24 16.18
N GLU A 141 -11.54 -16.25 17.19
CA GLU A 141 -11.56 -17.22 18.28
C GLU A 141 -12.42 -16.65 19.43
N GLU A 142 -13.60 -17.23 19.65
CA GLU A 142 -14.47 -16.88 20.79
C GLU A 142 -13.87 -17.25 22.14
N SER A 143 -12.91 -18.18 22.18
CA SER A 143 -12.24 -18.64 23.40
C SER A 143 -11.26 -17.63 24.00
N LYS A 144 -10.86 -16.58 23.27
CA LYS A 144 -9.95 -15.53 23.75
C LYS A 144 -10.72 -14.31 24.26
N THR A 145 -10.36 -13.78 25.42
CA THR A 145 -10.99 -12.56 25.95
C THR A 145 -10.47 -11.29 25.27
N ASP A 146 -11.17 -10.16 25.43
CA ASP A 146 -10.70 -8.88 24.87
C ASP A 146 -9.41 -8.42 25.57
N GLU A 147 -9.23 -8.76 26.84
CA GLU A 147 -8.01 -8.49 27.62
C GLU A 147 -6.81 -9.31 27.14
N GLU A 148 -7.00 -10.60 26.80
CA GLU A 148 -5.95 -11.43 26.22
C GLU A 148 -5.52 -10.91 24.84
N LEU A 149 -6.47 -10.48 24.01
CA LEU A 149 -6.18 -9.86 22.71
C LEU A 149 -5.50 -8.49 22.89
N LEU A 150 -5.91 -7.68 23.87
CA LEU A 150 -5.27 -6.40 24.16
C LEU A 150 -3.81 -6.58 24.63
N GLU A 151 -3.53 -7.56 25.48
CA GLU A 151 -2.16 -7.90 25.88
C GLU A 151 -1.33 -8.38 24.67
N MET A 152 -1.92 -9.20 23.79
CA MET A 152 -1.27 -9.60 22.53
C MET A 152 -0.91 -8.38 21.67
N SER A 153 -1.80 -7.39 21.48
CA SER A 153 -1.47 -6.18 20.71
C SER A 153 -0.34 -5.36 21.35
N ARG A 154 -0.32 -5.22 22.67
CA ARG A 154 0.69 -4.45 23.40
C ARG A 154 2.05 -5.13 23.47
N SER A 155 2.08 -6.46 23.31
CA SER A 155 3.31 -7.26 23.33
C SER A 155 4.05 -7.34 22.00
N TRP A 156 3.45 -6.84 20.90
CA TRP A 156 3.99 -6.94 19.55
C TRP A 156 4.27 -5.55 18.97
N ASP A 157 5.39 -5.41 18.27
CA ASP A 157 5.77 -4.20 17.54
C ASP A 157 6.26 -4.59 16.15
N ILE A 158 6.02 -3.73 15.16
CA ILE A 158 6.53 -3.87 13.79
C ILE A 158 7.90 -3.20 13.60
N VAL A 159 8.25 -2.25 14.48
CA VAL A 159 9.54 -1.55 14.44
C VAL A 159 10.67 -2.54 14.73
N GLY A 160 11.71 -2.53 13.90
CA GLY A 160 12.87 -3.43 14.05
C GLY A 160 12.66 -4.88 13.59
N ILE A 161 11.52 -5.25 12.98
CA ILE A 161 11.32 -6.59 12.37
C ILE A 161 11.70 -6.59 10.88
N ASP A 162 12.61 -7.49 10.48
CA ASP A 162 12.90 -7.77 9.06
C ASP A 162 11.77 -8.58 8.42
N LEU A 163 10.84 -7.86 7.78
CA LEU A 163 9.76 -8.42 6.97
C LEU A 163 10.20 -8.73 5.53
N ILE A 164 11.30 -8.14 5.05
CA ILE A 164 11.84 -8.32 3.70
C ILE A 164 12.28 -9.76 3.48
N SER A 165 12.98 -10.37 4.44
CA SER A 165 13.44 -11.76 4.39
C SER A 165 12.29 -12.78 4.18
N GLY A 166 11.10 -12.45 4.68
CA GLY A 166 9.88 -13.25 4.54
C GLY A 166 9.30 -13.22 3.13
N VAL A 167 9.32 -12.07 2.45
CA VAL A 167 8.69 -11.87 1.12
C VAL A 167 9.64 -12.03 -0.06
N SER A 168 10.95 -11.84 0.14
CA SER A 168 11.96 -11.91 -0.94
C SER A 168 12.09 -13.31 -1.57
N CYS A 169 12.36 -13.33 -2.88
CA CYS A 169 12.64 -14.54 -3.65
C CYS A 169 13.83 -15.36 -3.10
N LYS A 170 13.83 -16.67 -3.36
CA LYS A 170 14.82 -17.59 -2.76
C LYS A 170 16.03 -17.89 -3.65
N ALA A 171 15.96 -17.53 -4.93
CA ALA A 171 17.06 -17.64 -5.90
C ALA A 171 16.85 -16.61 -7.01
N PRO A 172 17.92 -16.15 -7.69
CA PRO A 172 17.79 -15.25 -8.84
C PRO A 172 16.94 -15.83 -9.97
N TYR A 173 16.19 -14.98 -10.66
CA TYR A 173 15.38 -15.35 -11.81
C TYR A 173 15.29 -14.22 -12.84
N GLU A 174 15.04 -14.55 -14.10
CA GLU A 174 14.81 -13.58 -15.17
C GLU A 174 13.33 -13.22 -15.27
N TRP A 175 13.00 -11.94 -15.41
CA TRP A 175 11.64 -11.48 -15.70
C TRP A 175 11.50 -11.04 -17.16
N VAL A 176 10.44 -11.53 -17.82
CA VAL A 176 10.19 -11.29 -19.26
C VAL A 176 8.81 -10.69 -19.57
N ASP A 177 7.87 -10.74 -18.62
CA ASP A 177 6.49 -10.32 -18.86
C ASP A 177 6.39 -8.79 -18.94
N LYS A 178 5.84 -8.28 -20.04
CA LYS A 178 5.65 -6.83 -20.26
C LYS A 178 4.35 -6.33 -19.66
N THR A 179 4.16 -5.02 -19.68
CA THR A 179 2.83 -4.43 -19.47
C THR A 179 1.91 -4.86 -20.62
N ASN A 180 0.66 -5.23 -20.34
CA ASN A 180 -0.32 -5.52 -21.37
C ASN A 180 -0.53 -4.28 -22.25
N SER A 181 -0.69 -4.46 -23.57
CA SER A 181 -0.74 -3.35 -24.53
C SER A 181 -1.86 -2.33 -24.31
N GLU A 182 -2.94 -2.72 -23.64
CA GLU A 182 -4.05 -1.84 -23.23
C GLU A 182 -3.66 -0.83 -22.14
N TRP A 183 -2.53 -1.09 -21.46
CA TRP A 183 -2.03 -0.37 -20.29
C TRP A 183 -0.60 0.13 -20.48
N ASP A 184 -0.06 0.10 -21.71
CA ASP A 184 1.29 0.58 -22.01
C ASP A 184 1.25 1.92 -22.75
N PHE A 185 1.48 3.00 -22.01
CA PHE A 185 1.32 4.38 -22.51
C PHE A 185 2.56 4.93 -23.20
N ASN A 186 3.72 4.26 -23.06
CA ASN A 186 5.03 4.74 -23.53
C ASN A 186 5.89 3.58 -24.09
N SER A 187 5.35 2.80 -25.04
CA SER A 187 6.11 1.74 -25.72
C SER A 187 7.18 2.33 -26.67
N THR A 188 8.39 2.55 -26.17
CA THR A 188 9.55 2.93 -26.99
C THR A 188 10.35 1.69 -27.40
N GLY A 189 10.55 1.51 -28.71
CA GLY A 189 11.54 0.56 -29.22
C GLY A 189 12.93 1.17 -29.13
N GLY A 190 13.80 0.62 -28.28
CA GLY A 190 15.12 1.19 -27.98
C GLY A 190 16.18 0.15 -27.63
N GLU A 191 17.32 0.63 -27.12
CA GLU A 191 18.43 -0.22 -26.68
C GLU A 191 18.03 -1.11 -25.50
N THR A 192 18.63 -2.30 -25.42
CA THR A 192 18.30 -3.30 -24.40
C THR A 192 19.23 -3.21 -23.20
N PHE A 193 18.84 -2.43 -22.19
CA PHE A 193 19.56 -2.31 -20.91
C PHE A 193 19.42 -3.57 -20.05
N ARG A 194 20.46 -3.90 -19.28
CA ARG A 194 20.48 -4.97 -18.28
C ARG A 194 20.30 -4.39 -16.89
N ILE A 195 19.18 -4.70 -16.26
CA ILE A 195 18.85 -4.24 -14.92
C ILE A 195 18.93 -5.40 -13.95
N VAL A 196 19.66 -5.23 -12.84
CA VAL A 196 19.56 -6.14 -11.69
C VAL A 196 18.61 -5.51 -10.68
N ALA A 197 17.53 -6.22 -10.35
CA ALA A 197 16.51 -5.78 -9.42
C ALA A 197 16.61 -6.56 -8.11
N TYR A 198 16.91 -5.87 -7.00
CA TYR A 198 16.82 -6.46 -5.67
C TYR A 198 15.36 -6.60 -5.26
N ASP A 199 14.95 -7.83 -4.98
CA ASP A 199 13.63 -8.16 -4.47
C ASP A 199 13.56 -7.93 -2.96
N PHE A 200 13.07 -6.76 -2.57
CA PHE A 200 12.74 -6.43 -1.19
C PHE A 200 11.25 -6.70 -0.85
N GLY A 201 10.52 -7.39 -1.72
CA GLY A 201 9.06 -7.44 -1.75
C GLY A 201 8.51 -6.82 -3.04
N ILE A 202 9.16 -7.11 -4.18
CA ILE A 202 8.93 -6.40 -5.44
C ILE A 202 7.53 -6.61 -6.02
N LYS A 203 6.82 -5.51 -6.27
CA LYS A 203 5.57 -5.55 -7.04
C LYS A 203 5.87 -5.91 -8.49
N HIS A 204 5.21 -6.94 -9.01
CA HIS A 204 5.38 -7.39 -10.40
C HIS A 204 5.15 -6.27 -11.44
N ASN A 205 4.36 -5.23 -11.14
CA ASN A 205 4.15 -4.15 -12.09
C ASN A 205 5.40 -3.29 -12.32
N ILE A 206 6.32 -3.18 -11.34
CA ILE A 206 7.63 -2.54 -11.53
C ILE A 206 8.40 -3.26 -12.64
N LEU A 207 8.44 -4.59 -12.56
CA LEU A 207 9.09 -5.46 -13.54
C LEU A 207 8.43 -5.37 -14.92
N ARG A 208 7.09 -5.31 -15.00
CA ARG A 208 6.35 -5.13 -16.25
C ARG A 208 6.61 -3.80 -16.94
N ARG A 209 6.66 -2.68 -16.19
CA ARG A 209 7.00 -1.35 -16.75
C ARG A 209 8.43 -1.37 -17.30
N LEU A 210 9.41 -1.88 -16.54
CA LEU A 210 10.80 -2.00 -17.01
C LEU A 210 10.94 -2.89 -18.25
N ALA A 211 10.23 -4.02 -18.32
CA ALA A 211 10.25 -4.89 -19.50
C ALA A 211 9.55 -4.25 -20.72
N SER A 212 8.52 -3.41 -20.50
CA SER A 212 7.93 -2.55 -21.54
C SER A 212 8.96 -1.57 -22.12
N TYR A 213 9.75 -0.90 -21.28
CA TYR A 213 10.87 -0.02 -21.68
C TYR A 213 12.09 -0.76 -22.27
N GLY A 214 12.00 -2.08 -22.50
CA GLY A 214 13.03 -2.86 -23.21
C GLY A 214 14.16 -3.40 -22.33
N CYS A 215 14.07 -3.26 -21.01
CA CYS A 215 15.06 -3.82 -20.08
C CYS A 215 15.00 -5.35 -20.03
N LYS A 216 16.18 -5.99 -19.98
CA LYS A 216 16.36 -7.37 -19.50
C LYS A 216 16.60 -7.32 -18.01
N ILE A 217 15.81 -8.07 -17.23
CA ILE A 217 15.76 -7.90 -15.78
C ILE A 217 16.09 -9.22 -15.08
N THR A 218 17.23 -9.23 -14.40
CA THR A 218 17.58 -10.28 -13.44
C THR A 218 17.11 -9.84 -12.06
N VAL A 219 16.13 -10.53 -11.50
CA VAL A 219 15.68 -10.31 -10.12
C VAL A 219 16.55 -11.14 -9.19
N VAL A 220 17.02 -10.55 -8.08
CA VAL A 220 17.90 -11.20 -7.09
C VAL A 220 17.33 -11.09 -5.67
N PRO A 221 17.61 -12.07 -4.78
CA PRO A 221 17.18 -12.01 -3.38
C PRO A 221 17.66 -10.76 -2.63
N SER A 222 16.96 -10.38 -1.55
CA SER A 222 17.31 -9.23 -0.71
C SER A 222 18.72 -9.29 -0.11
N THR A 223 19.22 -10.50 0.12
CA THR A 223 20.55 -10.81 0.67
C THR A 223 21.61 -11.09 -0.40
N TRP A 224 21.32 -10.84 -1.67
CA TRP A 224 22.23 -11.14 -2.78
C TRP A 224 23.50 -10.25 -2.73
N PRO A 225 24.73 -10.80 -2.75
CA PRO A 225 25.93 -9.99 -2.55
C PRO A 225 26.12 -8.94 -3.65
N ALA A 226 26.43 -7.71 -3.26
CA ALA A 226 26.76 -6.62 -4.19
C ALA A 226 27.91 -7.00 -5.15
N SER A 227 28.88 -7.79 -4.68
CA SER A 227 29.96 -8.32 -5.49
C SER A 227 29.50 -9.26 -6.62
N GLU A 228 28.44 -10.05 -6.42
CA GLU A 228 27.84 -10.88 -7.47
C GLU A 228 27.01 -10.04 -8.45
N THR A 229 26.24 -9.06 -7.95
CA THR A 229 25.55 -8.07 -8.80
C THR A 229 26.53 -7.36 -9.75
N LEU A 230 27.67 -6.89 -9.25
CA LEU A 230 28.66 -6.18 -10.06
C LEU A 230 29.35 -7.09 -11.10
N LYS A 231 29.48 -8.40 -10.84
CA LYS A 231 29.98 -9.38 -11.83
C LYS A 231 29.04 -9.57 -13.01
N MET A 232 27.73 -9.37 -12.83
CA MET A 232 26.73 -9.43 -13.92
C MET A 232 26.89 -8.29 -14.93
N LYS A 233 27.63 -7.23 -14.57
CA LYS A 233 27.82 -5.98 -15.35
C LYS A 233 26.48 -5.38 -15.78
N PRO A 234 25.60 -5.01 -14.83
CA PRO A 234 24.35 -4.34 -15.14
C PRO A 234 24.60 -2.92 -15.67
N ASP A 235 23.71 -2.47 -16.55
CA ASP A 235 23.64 -1.07 -16.99
C ASP A 235 22.97 -0.18 -15.93
N GLY A 236 22.20 -0.79 -15.01
CA GLY A 236 21.67 -0.14 -13.81
C GLY A 236 21.16 -1.13 -12.76
N VAL A 237 21.09 -0.69 -11.50
CA VAL A 237 20.53 -1.48 -10.38
C VAL A 237 19.24 -0.83 -9.86
N LEU A 238 18.22 -1.66 -9.65
CA LEU A 238 16.97 -1.27 -9.02
C LEU A 238 16.90 -1.83 -7.60
N PHE A 239 16.54 -0.99 -6.64
CA PHE A 239 16.10 -1.39 -5.30
C PHE A 239 14.57 -1.25 -5.20
N SER A 240 13.84 -2.34 -5.01
CA SER A 240 12.38 -2.36 -5.08
C SER A 240 11.69 -1.75 -3.86
N ASN A 241 10.35 -1.67 -3.93
CA ASN A 241 9.51 -1.56 -2.75
C ASN A 241 9.65 -2.78 -1.83
N GLY A 242 9.15 -2.67 -0.60
CA GLY A 242 9.19 -3.74 0.40
C GLY A 242 8.48 -3.33 1.71
N PRO A 243 8.11 -4.30 2.56
CA PRO A 243 7.45 -4.07 3.85
C PRO A 243 8.43 -3.69 4.97
N GLY A 244 7.87 -3.10 6.02
CA GLY A 244 8.55 -2.95 7.32
C GLY A 244 9.43 -1.71 7.46
N ASP A 245 10.31 -1.76 8.45
CA ASP A 245 11.20 -0.67 8.82
C ASP A 245 12.55 -0.77 8.08
N PRO A 246 12.99 0.24 7.31
CA PRO A 246 14.33 0.24 6.71
C PRO A 246 15.46 0.12 7.74
N SER A 247 15.25 0.54 9.00
CA SER A 247 16.24 0.37 10.08
C SER A 247 16.43 -1.09 10.51
N ALA A 248 15.46 -1.97 10.26
CA ALA A 248 15.51 -3.39 10.61
C ALA A 248 16.38 -4.24 9.66
N VAL A 249 16.81 -3.66 8.52
CA VAL A 249 17.51 -4.39 7.44
C VAL A 249 18.89 -3.80 7.13
N PRO A 250 19.81 -3.70 8.10
CA PRO A 250 21.13 -3.08 7.90
C PRO A 250 21.97 -3.78 6.82
N TYR A 251 21.75 -5.09 6.58
CA TYR A 251 22.41 -5.80 5.48
C TYR A 251 22.04 -5.25 4.09
N ALA A 252 20.79 -4.80 3.93
CA ALA A 252 20.33 -4.19 2.69
C ALA A 252 20.96 -2.80 2.51
N VAL A 253 21.08 -2.02 3.59
CA VAL A 253 21.78 -0.72 3.59
C VAL A 253 23.25 -0.88 3.20
N GLU A 254 23.98 -1.84 3.76
CA GLU A 254 25.38 -2.10 3.38
C GLU A 254 25.49 -2.58 1.92
N THR A 255 24.58 -3.44 1.46
CA THR A 255 24.52 -3.88 0.06
C THR A 255 24.29 -2.70 -0.90
N VAL A 256 23.39 -1.76 -0.54
CA VAL A 256 23.17 -0.53 -1.29
C VAL A 256 24.44 0.32 -1.31
N LYS A 257 25.07 0.59 -0.14
CA LYS A 257 26.33 1.34 -0.02
C LYS A 257 27.44 0.77 -0.90
N GLU A 258 27.57 -0.56 -0.95
CA GLU A 258 28.56 -1.23 -1.78
C GLU A 258 28.33 -1.04 -3.29
N ILE A 259 27.11 -0.70 -3.73
CA ILE A 259 26.78 -0.49 -5.15
C ILE A 259 26.88 1.00 -5.55
N LEU A 260 26.68 1.94 -4.62
CA LEU A 260 26.57 3.38 -4.94
C LEU A 260 27.80 3.94 -5.67
N GLY A 261 27.54 4.60 -6.80
CA GLY A 261 28.57 5.23 -7.64
C GLY A 261 29.39 4.26 -8.50
N LYS A 262 29.09 2.95 -8.49
CA LYS A 262 29.70 1.97 -9.41
C LYS A 262 28.89 1.77 -10.69
N VAL A 263 27.57 1.89 -10.59
CA VAL A 263 26.57 1.81 -11.67
C VAL A 263 25.43 2.81 -11.38
N PRO A 264 24.61 3.20 -12.36
CA PRO A 264 23.36 3.92 -12.12
C PRO A 264 22.44 3.15 -11.16
N VAL A 265 21.78 3.87 -10.25
CA VAL A 265 20.91 3.28 -9.23
C VAL A 265 19.57 3.99 -9.18
N PHE A 266 18.49 3.19 -9.19
CA PHE A 266 17.13 3.66 -8.94
C PHE A 266 16.50 2.94 -7.75
N GLY A 267 15.77 3.66 -6.89
CA GLY A 267 15.09 3.08 -5.73
C GLY A 267 13.62 3.51 -5.63
N ILE A 268 12.74 2.58 -5.30
CA ILE A 268 11.29 2.80 -5.18
C ILE A 268 10.85 2.44 -3.75
N CYS A 269 10.11 3.32 -3.08
CA CYS A 269 9.55 3.12 -1.73
C CYS A 269 10.62 2.66 -0.70
N MET A 270 10.67 1.38 -0.32
CA MET A 270 11.74 0.83 0.53
C MET A 270 13.14 1.12 -0.06
N GLY A 271 13.33 0.94 -1.37
CA GLY A 271 14.58 1.28 -2.05
C GLY A 271 14.96 2.76 -1.93
N HIS A 272 14.00 3.69 -1.89
CA HIS A 272 14.27 5.11 -1.62
C HIS A 272 14.78 5.34 -0.19
N GLN A 273 14.18 4.66 0.79
CA GLN A 273 14.54 4.77 2.20
C GLN A 273 15.94 4.19 2.48
N LEU A 274 16.23 3.01 1.93
CA LEU A 274 17.55 2.38 2.01
C LEU A 274 18.62 3.22 1.30
N LEU A 275 18.29 3.91 0.20
CA LEU A 275 19.20 4.88 -0.43
C LEU A 275 19.47 6.09 0.47
N GLY A 276 18.45 6.63 1.14
CA GLY A 276 18.62 7.70 2.12
C GLY A 276 19.59 7.30 3.24
N GLN A 277 19.41 6.11 3.82
CA GLN A 277 20.29 5.56 4.86
C GLN A 277 21.70 5.23 4.34
N ALA A 278 21.82 4.67 3.12
CA ALA A 278 23.10 4.36 2.50
C ALA A 278 23.94 5.61 2.20
N LEU A 279 23.28 6.74 1.94
CA LEU A 279 23.90 8.06 1.81
C LEU A 279 24.26 8.70 3.16
N GLY A 280 23.94 8.08 4.29
CA GLY A 280 24.21 8.59 5.64
C GLY A 280 23.08 9.42 6.26
N GLY A 281 21.94 9.54 5.57
CA GLY A 281 20.73 10.13 6.11
C GLY A 281 20.00 9.24 7.12
N LYS A 282 18.93 9.78 7.68
CA LYS A 282 18.05 9.14 8.65
C LYS A 282 16.67 8.90 8.04
N THR A 283 16.02 7.86 8.53
CA THR A 283 14.60 7.59 8.29
C THR A 283 13.83 7.74 9.61
N PHE A 284 12.55 8.10 9.52
CA PHE A 284 11.67 8.18 10.68
C PHE A 284 10.31 7.53 10.37
N LYS A 285 9.65 7.00 11.39
CA LYS A 285 8.28 6.50 11.30
C LYS A 285 7.32 7.69 11.22
N MET A 286 6.50 7.72 10.18
CA MET A 286 5.43 8.71 10.01
C MET A 286 4.28 8.42 10.96
N LYS A 287 3.43 9.43 11.22
CA LYS A 287 2.31 9.26 12.17
C LYS A 287 1.34 8.15 11.76
N PHE A 288 0.93 8.11 10.50
CA PHE A 288 0.00 7.12 9.92
C PHE A 288 0.37 6.69 8.49
N GLY A 289 1.56 7.08 8.03
CA GLY A 289 2.06 6.83 6.68
C GLY A 289 1.25 7.47 5.55
N HIS A 290 1.54 7.05 4.34
CA HIS A 290 0.80 7.39 3.13
C HIS A 290 0.35 6.12 2.42
N HIS A 291 -0.96 6.00 2.23
CA HIS A 291 -1.62 4.77 1.79
C HIS A 291 -2.83 5.15 0.91
N GLY A 292 -2.62 5.22 -0.41
CA GLY A 292 -3.67 5.74 -1.29
C GLY A 292 -3.22 6.08 -2.70
N GLY A 293 -4.15 6.01 -3.65
CA GLY A 293 -3.96 6.43 -5.05
C GLY A 293 -4.31 7.91 -5.33
N ASN A 294 -4.24 8.79 -4.33
CA ASN A 294 -4.64 10.19 -4.47
C ASN A 294 -3.67 11.21 -3.83
N HIS A 295 -2.40 10.83 -3.63
CA HIS A 295 -1.41 11.68 -2.97
C HIS A 295 -0.75 12.64 -3.98
N PRO A 296 -0.94 13.96 -3.87
CA PRO A 296 -0.31 14.93 -4.76
C PRO A 296 1.17 15.08 -4.43
N VAL A 297 2.03 14.93 -5.44
CA VAL A 297 3.48 15.08 -5.34
C VAL A 297 3.96 16.13 -6.33
N CYS A 298 4.79 17.06 -5.88
CA CYS A 298 5.40 18.08 -6.72
C CYS A 298 6.85 17.73 -7.04
N ASN A 299 7.19 17.70 -8.33
CA ASN A 299 8.57 17.65 -8.82
C ASN A 299 9.17 19.07 -8.72
N LEU A 300 10.10 19.26 -7.78
CA LEU A 300 10.70 20.56 -7.48
C LEU A 300 11.58 21.12 -8.60
N ARG A 301 12.04 20.28 -9.54
CA ARG A 301 12.86 20.71 -10.68
C ARG A 301 12.02 21.30 -11.82
N THR A 302 10.77 20.85 -11.98
CA THR A 302 9.88 21.26 -13.08
C THR A 302 8.68 22.07 -12.63
N GLY A 303 8.33 22.03 -11.34
CA GLY A 303 7.06 22.52 -10.80
C GLY A 303 5.84 21.66 -11.19
N HIS A 304 6.05 20.52 -11.83
CA HIS A 304 4.97 19.62 -12.23
C HIS A 304 4.38 18.90 -11.02
N VAL A 305 3.05 18.71 -11.00
CA VAL A 305 2.34 18.00 -9.93
C VAL A 305 1.71 16.73 -10.49
N GLU A 306 2.02 15.61 -9.84
CA GLU A 306 1.51 14.27 -10.12
C GLU A 306 0.52 13.86 -9.04
N ILE A 307 -0.56 13.16 -9.40
CA ILE A 307 -1.29 12.34 -8.42
C ILE A 307 -0.60 10.98 -8.38
N SER A 308 -0.18 10.53 -7.19
CA SER A 308 0.66 9.34 -7.02
C SER A 308 -0.02 8.26 -6.18
N ALA A 309 0.40 7.02 -6.40
CA ALA A 309 0.11 5.88 -5.52
C ALA A 309 1.17 5.80 -4.42
N GLN A 310 0.75 5.79 -3.16
CA GLN A 310 1.65 5.69 -2.00
C GLN A 310 1.25 4.54 -1.07
N ASN A 311 2.25 3.86 -0.53
CA ASN A 311 2.14 2.78 0.44
C ASN A 311 3.43 2.73 1.28
N HIS A 312 3.55 3.59 2.30
CA HIS A 312 4.71 3.61 3.19
C HIS A 312 4.41 4.23 4.57
N ASN A 313 4.97 3.63 5.63
CA ASN A 313 4.92 4.17 7.00
C ASN A 313 6.20 4.91 7.44
N TYR A 314 7.24 4.93 6.61
CA TYR A 314 8.52 5.57 6.90
C TYR A 314 8.85 6.62 5.83
N ALA A 315 9.62 7.64 6.19
CA ALA A 315 10.12 8.65 5.28
C ALA A 315 11.60 8.97 5.58
N VAL A 316 12.31 9.46 4.57
CA VAL A 316 13.68 10.00 4.72
C VAL A 316 13.60 11.43 5.25
N ASP A 317 14.42 11.75 6.25
CA ASP A 317 14.61 13.13 6.72
C ASP A 317 15.59 13.86 5.77
N PRO A 318 15.12 14.82 4.95
CA PRO A 318 15.99 15.50 3.99
C PRO A 318 17.05 16.38 4.65
N ALA A 319 16.83 16.86 5.89
CA ALA A 319 17.79 17.68 6.62
C ALA A 319 18.98 16.86 7.17
N SER A 320 18.88 15.53 7.13
CA SER A 320 19.93 14.60 7.57
C SER A 320 20.87 14.12 6.44
N LEU A 321 20.54 14.43 5.18
CA LEU A 321 21.30 13.98 4.01
C LEU A 321 22.60 14.79 3.82
N PRO A 322 23.66 14.20 3.23
CA PRO A 322 24.90 14.92 2.95
C PRO A 322 24.75 15.92 1.80
N GLU A 323 25.70 16.86 1.73
CA GLU A 323 25.78 17.86 0.67
C GLU A 323 25.86 17.21 -0.73
N GLY A 324 25.13 17.80 -1.69
CA GLY A 324 25.03 17.32 -3.07
C GLY A 324 23.90 16.31 -3.33
N VAL A 325 23.21 15.83 -2.29
CA VAL A 325 21.94 15.11 -2.46
C VAL A 325 20.81 16.13 -2.58
N GLU A 326 20.05 16.03 -3.66
CA GLU A 326 18.93 16.90 -3.99
C GLU A 326 17.60 16.25 -3.62
N VAL A 327 16.71 16.98 -2.94
CA VAL A 327 15.29 16.61 -2.87
C VAL A 327 14.65 16.97 -4.20
N THR A 328 14.19 15.96 -4.95
CA THR A 328 13.59 16.16 -6.27
C THR A 328 12.08 16.23 -6.22
N HIS A 329 11.45 15.56 -5.26
CA HIS A 329 10.00 15.52 -5.12
C HIS A 329 9.58 15.70 -3.66
N VAL A 330 8.44 16.35 -3.44
CA VAL A 330 7.81 16.51 -2.11
C VAL A 330 6.32 16.19 -2.18
N ASN A 331 5.79 15.59 -1.11
CA ASN A 331 4.34 15.40 -0.98
C ASN A 331 3.69 16.74 -0.61
N LEU A 332 2.64 17.16 -1.33
CA LEU A 332 1.97 18.45 -1.12
C LEU A 332 0.96 18.44 0.04
N ASN A 333 0.64 17.27 0.62
CA ASN A 333 -0.26 17.18 1.77
C ASN A 333 0.43 17.54 3.10
N ASP A 334 1.69 17.16 3.26
CA ASP A 334 2.44 17.26 4.54
C ASP A 334 3.88 17.78 4.40
N GLY A 335 4.39 17.93 3.18
CA GLY A 335 5.76 18.37 2.90
C GLY A 335 6.82 17.26 3.01
N SER A 336 6.43 15.98 3.13
CA SER A 336 7.41 14.88 3.24
C SER A 336 8.31 14.79 2.00
N CYS A 337 9.55 14.33 2.19
CA CYS A 337 10.40 13.96 1.07
C CYS A 337 9.71 12.84 0.27
N ALA A 338 9.55 13.04 -1.03
CA ALA A 338 8.93 12.07 -1.94
C ALA A 338 9.87 11.57 -3.04
N GLY A 339 11.08 12.14 -3.16
CA GLY A 339 12.09 11.72 -4.12
C GLY A 339 13.43 12.41 -3.92
N LEU A 340 14.51 11.69 -4.26
CA LEU A 340 15.90 12.16 -4.15
C LEU A 340 16.63 11.98 -5.49
N ALA A 341 17.69 12.75 -5.67
CA ALA A 341 18.71 12.47 -6.66
C ALA A 341 20.10 12.84 -6.12
N TYR A 342 21.13 12.13 -6.57
CA TYR A 342 22.52 12.51 -6.34
C TYR A 342 23.29 12.38 -7.66
N PRO A 343 23.34 13.44 -8.48
CA PRO A 343 23.92 13.38 -9.82
C PRO A 343 25.37 12.88 -9.84
N ALA A 344 26.19 13.28 -8.86
CA ALA A 344 27.59 12.86 -8.73
C ALA A 344 27.80 11.35 -8.52
N LYS A 345 26.73 10.59 -8.21
CA LYS A 345 26.76 9.13 -8.05
C LYS A 345 25.78 8.38 -8.98
N ASN A 346 25.13 9.08 -9.92
CA ASN A 346 24.06 8.54 -10.78
C ASN A 346 22.92 7.84 -9.99
N ILE A 347 22.48 8.47 -8.89
CA ILE A 347 21.39 7.97 -8.04
C ILE A 347 20.12 8.78 -8.30
N MET A 348 18.98 8.11 -8.44
CA MET A 348 17.64 8.69 -8.31
C MET A 348 16.77 7.77 -7.44
N SER A 349 15.76 8.31 -6.76
CA SER A 349 14.77 7.49 -6.06
C SER A 349 13.45 8.21 -5.86
N LEU A 350 12.36 7.45 -5.74
CA LEU A 350 11.01 7.93 -5.46
C LEU A 350 10.43 7.15 -4.26
N GLN A 351 9.81 7.85 -3.31
CA GLN A 351 9.16 7.25 -2.15
C GLN A 351 7.79 6.63 -2.50
N TYR A 352 7.17 7.14 -3.56
CA TYR A 352 5.90 6.67 -4.09
C TYR A 352 6.09 5.58 -5.16
N HIS A 353 4.98 5.02 -5.65
CA HIS A 353 4.93 3.90 -6.59
C HIS A 353 4.63 4.37 -8.02
N PRO A 354 5.64 4.68 -8.86
CA PRO A 354 5.41 5.10 -10.25
C PRO A 354 4.81 3.98 -11.12
N GLU A 355 4.92 2.71 -10.70
CA GLU A 355 4.24 1.59 -11.34
C GLU A 355 2.74 1.47 -11.02
N ALA A 356 2.24 2.31 -10.10
CA ALA A 356 0.88 2.26 -9.56
C ALA A 356 0.46 0.83 -9.16
N SER A 357 -0.59 0.28 -9.79
CA SER A 357 -1.11 -1.08 -9.52
C SER A 357 -1.39 -1.31 -8.02
N PRO A 358 -2.44 -0.67 -7.46
CA PRO A 358 -3.38 0.23 -8.14
C PRO A 358 -2.95 1.71 -8.03
N GLY A 359 -3.65 2.57 -8.76
CA GLY A 359 -3.50 4.02 -8.67
C GLY A 359 -3.45 4.73 -10.04
N PRO A 360 -3.22 6.04 -10.03
CA PRO A 360 -3.04 6.87 -11.23
C PRO A 360 -1.72 6.53 -11.95
N HIS A 361 -1.67 6.80 -13.25
CA HIS A 361 -0.47 6.61 -14.08
C HIS A 361 0.26 7.93 -14.38
N ASP A 362 -0.07 9.02 -13.67
CA ASP A 362 0.54 10.34 -13.86
C ASP A 362 2.07 10.25 -13.84
N SER A 363 2.62 9.48 -12.90
CA SER A 363 4.06 9.28 -12.70
C SER A 363 4.79 8.40 -13.72
N ASP A 364 4.11 7.86 -14.75
CA ASP A 364 4.69 7.02 -15.79
C ASP A 364 5.30 7.85 -16.95
N TYR A 365 6.19 8.79 -16.62
CA TYR A 365 6.89 9.62 -17.60
C TYR A 365 8.01 8.84 -18.30
N GLY A 366 7.66 8.17 -19.41
CA GLY A 366 8.60 7.49 -20.30
C GLY A 366 9.39 8.40 -21.25
N LYS A 367 9.75 9.63 -20.84
CA LYS A 367 10.44 10.63 -21.67
C LYS A 367 11.41 11.51 -20.87
#